data_AF-A0A2G5KYL4-F1
#
_entry.id   AF-A0A2G5KYL4-F1
#
_cell.length_a   1.000
_cell.length_b   1.000
_cell.length_c   1.000
_cell.angle_alpha   90.00
_cell.angle_beta   90.00
_cell.angle_gamma   90.00
#
_symmetry.space_group_name_H-M   'P 1'
#
loop_
_entity.id
_entity.type
_entity.pdbx_description
1 polymer ?
#
loop_
_entity_poly.entity_id
_entity_poly.type
_entity_poly.pdbx_seq_one_letter_code
_entity_poly.pdbx_strand_id
1 'polypeptide(L)'
;MMLYRTFFLLLIGLASVEAYGQKHLVFENDALGKKVEVKEGDYLKLRYKGYLNQSAEVERYVLEITDTAIRFQSTGKKDRYTDDKTILLSDVTGFKRMAKVRPILAPLTSIGVGIGIYYAIGTNDQFNNTEQLLYSLGASVGTSLLINWVFKSDIKFKMADGWYIRVVGRSY
;
A
#
# COMPACT_ATOMS: atom_id res chain seq x y z
N MET A 1 -17.62 23.22 -43.48
CA MET A 1 -18.74 22.88 -42.56
C MET A 1 -18.49 21.59 -41.75
N MET A 2 -17.77 20.59 -42.26
CA MET A 2 -17.44 19.36 -41.49
C MET A 2 -16.44 19.58 -40.33
N LEU A 3 -15.47 20.50 -40.46
CA LEU A 3 -14.43 20.74 -39.44
C LEU A 3 -14.98 21.26 -38.10
N TYR A 4 -16.05 22.06 -38.15
CA TYR A 4 -16.69 22.61 -36.95
C TYR A 4 -17.44 21.53 -36.15
N ARG A 5 -18.02 20.53 -36.83
CA ARG A 5 -18.73 19.42 -36.17
C ARG A 5 -17.78 18.49 -35.43
N THR A 6 -16.62 18.18 -36.01
CA THR A 6 -15.60 17.37 -35.33
C THR A 6 -14.96 18.11 -34.16
N PHE A 7 -14.70 19.42 -34.30
CA PHE A 7 -14.18 20.23 -33.20
C PHE A 7 -15.16 20.33 -32.02
N PHE A 8 -16.46 20.47 -32.31
CA PHE A 8 -17.51 20.52 -31.29
C PHE A 8 -17.69 19.18 -30.55
N LEU A 9 -17.61 18.05 -31.27
CA LEU A 9 -17.64 16.72 -30.65
C LEU A 9 -16.41 16.45 -29.76
N LEU A 10 -15.24 16.97 -30.14
CA LEU A 10 -14.01 16.85 -29.36
C LEU A 10 -14.07 17.72 -28.08
N LEU A 11 -14.68 18.91 -28.18
CA LEU A 11 -14.98 19.77 -27.03
C LEU A 11 -16.02 19.16 -26.08
N ILE A 12 -17.08 18.53 -26.58
CA ILE A 12 -18.06 17.81 -25.75
C ILE A 12 -17.41 16.58 -25.11
N GLY A 13 -16.55 15.86 -25.83
CA GLY A 13 -15.77 14.75 -25.27
C GLY A 13 -14.87 15.20 -24.13
N LEU A 14 -14.20 16.35 -24.26
CA LEU A 14 -13.37 16.95 -23.22
C LEU A 14 -14.20 17.50 -22.04
N ALA A 15 -15.39 18.04 -22.28
CA ALA A 15 -16.29 18.53 -21.24
C ALA A 15 -17.00 17.39 -20.49
N SER A 16 -17.19 16.22 -21.11
CA SER A 16 -17.79 15.04 -20.46
C SER A 16 -16.86 14.32 -19.48
N VAL A 17 -15.59 14.77 -19.37
CA VAL A 17 -14.67 14.36 -18.29
C VAL A 17 -14.92 15.19 -17.02
N GLU A 18 -16.12 15.76 -16.89
CA GLU A 18 -16.60 16.39 -15.66
C GLU A 18 -16.71 15.35 -14.52
N ALA A 19 -15.79 15.51 -13.58
CA ALA A 19 -16.09 15.53 -12.14
C ALA A 19 -16.65 14.25 -11.51
N TYR A 20 -15.96 13.12 -11.65
CA TYR A 20 -15.92 12.17 -10.53
C TYR A 20 -15.05 12.79 -9.43
N GLY A 21 -15.69 13.51 -8.50
CA GLY A 21 -15.02 14.08 -7.33
C GLY A 21 -14.33 12.98 -6.53
N GLN A 22 -13.01 12.89 -6.64
CA GLN A 22 -12.23 11.92 -5.88
C GLN A 22 -12.34 12.25 -4.39
N LYS A 23 -12.81 11.29 -3.61
CA LYS A 23 -12.85 11.40 -2.15
C LYS A 23 -11.46 11.16 -1.59
N HIS A 24 -11.14 11.88 -0.53
CA HIS A 24 -9.90 11.74 0.21
C HIS A 24 -10.21 11.39 1.66
N LEU A 25 -9.37 10.54 2.22
CA LEU A 25 -9.45 10.12 3.61
C LEU A 25 -8.41 10.90 4.40
N VAL A 26 -8.84 11.62 5.42
CA VAL A 26 -7.96 12.40 6.28
C VAL A 26 -7.99 11.80 7.67
N PHE A 27 -6.83 11.38 8.14
CA PHE A 27 -6.59 11.05 9.53
C PHE A 27 -6.09 12.30 10.24
N GLU A 28 -6.80 12.75 11.26
CA GLU A 28 -6.48 13.97 12.00
C GLU A 28 -6.24 13.64 13.47
N ASN A 29 -5.31 14.35 14.09
CA ASN A 29 -5.09 14.36 15.53
C ASN A 29 -4.87 15.80 15.95
N ASP A 30 -5.92 16.41 16.52
CA ASP A 30 -5.94 17.82 16.89
C ASP A 30 -4.95 18.14 18.02
N ALA A 31 -4.79 17.22 18.98
CA ALA A 31 -3.84 17.37 20.08
C ALA A 31 -2.38 17.48 19.61
N LEU A 32 -2.06 16.81 18.50
CA LEU A 32 -0.73 16.85 17.87
C LEU A 32 -0.64 17.84 16.71
N GLY A 33 -1.75 18.47 16.31
CA GLY A 33 -1.83 19.30 15.10
C GLY A 33 -1.44 18.57 13.81
N LYS A 34 -1.60 17.24 13.77
CA LYS A 34 -1.14 16.40 12.65
C LYS A 34 -2.30 15.94 11.79
N LYS A 35 -2.06 15.93 10.47
CA LYS A 35 -2.99 15.41 9.48
C LYS A 35 -2.25 14.49 8.52
N VAL A 36 -2.86 13.35 8.19
CA VAL A 36 -2.37 12.40 7.20
C VAL A 36 -3.48 12.16 6.19
N GLU A 37 -3.29 12.70 5.00
CA GLU A 37 -4.21 12.50 3.88
C GLU A 37 -3.84 11.23 3.10
N VAL A 38 -4.86 10.49 2.71
CA VAL A 38 -4.79 9.29 1.88
C VAL A 38 -5.80 9.43 0.75
N LYS A 39 -5.33 9.16 -0.47
CA LYS A 39 -6.15 9.16 -1.69
C LYS A 39 -6.10 7.81 -2.39
N GLU A 40 -6.98 7.62 -3.35
CA GLU A 40 -6.94 6.46 -4.25
C GLU A 40 -5.55 6.29 -4.88
N GLY A 41 -5.11 5.04 -4.98
CA GLY A 41 -3.76 4.67 -5.44
C GLY A 41 -2.64 4.92 -4.43
N ASP A 42 -2.92 5.37 -3.20
CA ASP A 42 -1.94 5.35 -2.12
C ASP A 42 -1.77 3.94 -1.56
N TYR A 43 -0.55 3.62 -1.10
CA TYR A 43 -0.29 2.36 -0.39
C TYR A 43 -0.50 2.59 1.11
N LEU A 44 -1.43 1.85 1.70
CA LEU A 44 -1.86 2.06 3.08
C LEU A 44 -1.83 0.73 3.84
N LYS A 45 -1.30 0.78 5.06
CA LYS A 45 -1.49 -0.27 6.03
C LYS A 45 -2.54 0.15 7.05
N LEU A 46 -3.57 -0.67 7.24
CA LEU A 46 -4.62 -0.47 8.24
C LEU A 46 -4.68 -1.66 9.19
N ARG A 47 -4.96 -1.36 10.44
CA ARG A 47 -5.45 -2.30 11.45
C ARG A 47 -6.90 -1.99 11.73
N TYR A 48 -7.73 -3.02 11.76
CA TYR A 48 -9.18 -2.88 11.89
C TYR A 48 -9.78 -4.05 12.68
N LYS A 49 -11.00 -3.88 13.17
CA LYS A 49 -11.78 -4.93 13.82
C LYS A 49 -12.38 -5.84 12.74
N GLY A 50 -11.89 -7.08 12.66
CA GLY A 50 -12.42 -8.11 11.78
C GLY A 50 -13.63 -8.84 12.38
N TYR A 51 -13.99 -9.97 11.75
CA TYR A 51 -15.06 -10.83 12.23
C TYR A 51 -14.86 -11.24 13.70
N LEU A 52 -15.93 -11.21 14.50
CA LEU A 52 -15.89 -11.47 15.96
C LEU A 52 -14.95 -10.53 16.74
N ASN A 53 -14.80 -9.27 16.32
CA ASN A 53 -13.95 -8.26 16.97
C ASN A 53 -12.45 -8.61 17.04
N GLN A 54 -11.98 -9.59 16.28
CA GLN A 54 -10.55 -9.92 16.23
C GLN A 54 -9.77 -8.81 15.51
N SER A 55 -8.58 -8.47 16.02
CA SER A 55 -7.71 -7.50 15.35
C SER A 55 -7.16 -8.10 14.05
N ALA A 56 -7.41 -7.43 12.92
CA ALA A 56 -6.92 -7.82 11.61
C ALA A 56 -6.14 -6.66 10.95
N GLU A 57 -5.25 -7.00 10.02
CA GLU A 57 -4.47 -6.02 9.25
C GLU A 57 -4.66 -6.19 7.74
N VAL A 58 -4.52 -5.09 7.00
CA VAL A 58 -4.39 -5.06 5.54
C VAL A 58 -3.26 -4.11 5.16
N GLU A 59 -2.44 -4.48 4.18
CA GLU A 59 -1.34 -3.66 3.63
C GLU A 59 -1.43 -3.68 2.11
N ARG A 60 -2.15 -2.71 1.51
CA ARG A 60 -2.49 -2.72 0.06
C ARG A 60 -2.69 -1.32 -0.50
N TYR A 61 -2.79 -1.23 -1.84
CA TYR A 61 -3.23 -0.01 -2.50
C TYR A 61 -4.71 0.25 -2.24
N VAL A 62 -5.02 1.51 -1.95
CA VAL A 62 -6.41 2.00 -1.85
C VAL A 62 -6.99 2.04 -3.26
N LEU A 63 -8.08 1.32 -3.46
CA LEU A 63 -8.80 1.27 -4.73
C LEU A 63 -9.83 2.40 -4.80
N GLU A 64 -10.65 2.54 -3.75
CA GLU A 64 -11.75 3.50 -3.69
C GLU A 64 -11.97 3.92 -2.23
N ILE A 65 -12.36 5.18 -2.04
CA ILE A 65 -12.75 5.73 -0.73
C ILE A 65 -14.21 6.16 -0.80
N THR A 66 -15.05 5.60 0.07
CA THR A 66 -16.45 6.03 0.24
C THR A 66 -16.60 6.78 1.57
N ASP A 67 -17.80 7.28 1.87
CA ASP A 67 -18.05 8.03 3.11
C ASP A 67 -17.94 7.16 4.36
N THR A 68 -18.08 5.84 4.21
CA THR A 68 -18.15 4.88 5.32
C THR A 68 -17.11 3.78 5.24
N ALA A 69 -16.43 3.59 4.09
CA ALA A 69 -15.52 2.49 3.89
C ALA A 69 -14.34 2.83 2.98
N ILE A 70 -13.31 1.99 3.05
CA ILE A 70 -12.16 1.98 2.15
C ILE A 70 -12.11 0.63 1.46
N ARG A 71 -12.02 0.63 0.15
CA ARG A 71 -11.81 -0.58 -0.65
C ARG A 71 -10.33 -0.70 -1.00
N PHE A 72 -9.79 -1.89 -0.83
CA PHE A 72 -8.41 -2.21 -1.16
C PHE A 72 -8.33 -3.06 -2.41
N GLN A 73 -7.28 -2.84 -3.19
CA GLN A 73 -6.98 -3.66 -4.36
C GLN A 73 -6.89 -5.15 -3.98
N SER A 74 -7.50 -6.01 -4.79
CA SER A 74 -7.40 -7.45 -4.62
C SER A 74 -5.96 -7.95 -4.87
N THR A 75 -5.54 -8.95 -4.10
CA THR A 75 -4.28 -9.69 -4.32
C THR A 75 -4.52 -10.70 -5.42
N GLY A 76 -4.26 -10.33 -6.66
CA GLY A 76 -4.46 -11.22 -7.79
C GLY A 76 -3.64 -12.51 -7.68
N LYS A 77 -4.29 -13.61 -7.32
CA LYS A 77 -4.26 -14.85 -8.13
C LYS A 77 -5.68 -15.05 -8.67
N LYS A 78 -5.72 -15.59 -9.88
CA LYS A 78 -6.84 -15.74 -10.82
C LYS A 78 -8.06 -16.54 -10.32
N ASP A 79 -8.47 -16.42 -9.07
CA ASP A 79 -9.75 -17.00 -8.64
C ASP A 79 -10.88 -16.04 -8.99
N ARG A 80 -11.96 -16.60 -9.56
CA ARG A 80 -13.09 -15.91 -10.20
C ARG A 80 -13.96 -15.07 -9.25
N TYR A 81 -13.44 -14.73 -8.07
CA TYR A 81 -14.03 -13.82 -7.12
C TYR A 81 -12.97 -12.77 -6.78
N THR A 82 -13.08 -11.60 -7.40
CA THR A 82 -12.31 -10.42 -7.03
C THR A 82 -12.80 -10.00 -5.64
N ASP A 83 -12.21 -10.59 -4.59
CA ASP A 83 -12.60 -10.27 -3.21
C ASP A 83 -11.96 -8.94 -2.82
N ASP A 84 -12.55 -7.86 -3.35
CA ASP A 84 -12.21 -6.49 -3.00
C ASP A 84 -12.46 -6.30 -1.51
N LYS A 85 -11.37 -6.20 -0.76
CA LYS A 85 -11.45 -6.11 0.68
C LYS A 85 -11.96 -4.73 1.06
N THR A 86 -13.21 -4.68 1.51
CA THR A 86 -13.87 -3.46 1.99
C THR A 86 -13.78 -3.39 3.50
N ILE A 87 -13.28 -2.29 4.03
CA ILE A 87 -13.12 -2.06 5.48
C ILE A 87 -13.91 -0.82 5.86
N LEU A 88 -14.79 -0.94 6.84
CA LEU A 88 -15.54 0.19 7.38
C LEU A 88 -14.61 1.12 8.17
N LEU A 89 -14.79 2.42 8.00
CA LEU A 89 -14.01 3.45 8.69
C LEU A 89 -14.19 3.38 10.22
N SER A 90 -15.39 3.01 10.68
CA SER A 90 -15.70 2.80 12.10
C SER A 90 -14.88 1.69 12.76
N ASP A 91 -14.42 0.71 11.97
CA ASP A 91 -13.71 -0.45 12.47
C ASP A 91 -12.20 -0.24 12.50
N VAL A 92 -11.69 0.86 11.95
CA VAL A 92 -10.26 1.16 11.90
C VAL A 92 -9.75 1.47 13.31
N THR A 93 -8.71 0.75 13.74
CA THR A 93 -8.07 0.90 15.05
C THR A 93 -6.64 1.43 14.95
N GLY A 94 -6.05 1.40 13.76
CA GLY A 94 -4.75 2.02 13.51
C GLY A 94 -4.40 2.06 12.03
N PHE A 95 -3.42 2.90 11.69
CA PHE A 95 -3.03 3.12 10.31
C PHE A 95 -1.56 3.49 10.15
N LYS A 96 -1.07 3.33 8.93
CA LYS A 96 0.22 3.84 8.47
C LYS A 96 0.18 4.05 6.96
N ARG A 97 0.31 5.31 6.52
CA ARG A 97 0.56 5.61 5.12
C ARG A 97 1.97 5.17 4.75
N MET A 98 2.07 4.40 3.68
CA MET A 98 3.32 3.81 3.22
C MET A 98 3.77 4.50 1.94
N ALA A 99 5.07 4.45 1.66
CA ALA A 99 5.58 4.92 0.38
C ALA A 99 4.99 4.05 -0.75
N LYS A 100 4.42 4.67 -1.79
CA LYS A 100 3.79 3.97 -2.93
C LYS A 100 4.72 2.99 -3.63
N VAL A 101 6.02 3.26 -3.59
CA VAL A 101 7.09 2.47 -4.21
C VAL A 101 7.56 1.29 -3.38
N ARG A 102 7.20 1.22 -2.09
CA ARG A 102 7.60 0.14 -1.18
C ARG A 102 7.26 -1.27 -1.71
N PRO A 103 6.08 -1.53 -2.30
CA PRO A 103 5.73 -2.86 -2.82
C PRO A 103 6.62 -3.32 -3.97
N ILE A 104 7.34 -2.39 -4.61
CA ILE A 104 8.28 -2.65 -5.69
C ILE A 104 9.71 -2.70 -5.13
N LEU A 105 10.07 -1.71 -4.29
CA LEU A 105 11.41 -1.60 -3.72
C LEU A 105 11.76 -2.77 -2.80
N ALA A 106 10.88 -3.16 -1.88
CA ALA A 106 11.15 -4.25 -0.95
C ALA A 106 11.49 -5.58 -1.67
N PRO A 107 10.70 -6.05 -2.66
CA PRO A 107 11.07 -7.25 -3.41
C PRO A 107 12.28 -7.05 -4.33
N LEU A 108 12.45 -5.89 -4.98
CA LEU A 108 13.65 -5.63 -5.79
C LEU A 108 14.93 -5.64 -4.95
N THR A 109 14.91 -5.03 -3.75
CA THR A 109 16.02 -5.10 -2.80
C THR A 109 16.26 -6.55 -2.37
N SER A 110 15.21 -7.32 -2.10
CA SER A 110 15.34 -8.74 -1.76
C SER A 110 16.01 -9.55 -2.87
N ILE A 111 15.60 -9.35 -4.12
CA ILE A 111 16.17 -10.04 -5.27
C ILE A 111 17.62 -9.60 -5.50
N GLY A 112 17.88 -8.28 -5.48
CA GLY A 112 19.22 -7.74 -5.68
C GLY A 112 20.21 -8.21 -4.62
N VAL A 113 19.80 -8.22 -3.35
CA VAL A 113 20.63 -8.74 -2.26
C VAL A 113 20.83 -10.25 -2.41
N GLY A 114 19.80 -11.02 -2.77
CA GLY A 114 19.92 -12.45 -3.03
C GLY A 114 20.91 -12.79 -4.14
N ILE A 115 20.85 -12.07 -5.27
CA ILE A 115 21.80 -12.22 -6.38
C ILE A 115 23.22 -11.83 -5.94
N GLY A 116 23.37 -10.70 -5.25
CA GLY A 116 24.67 -10.23 -4.76
C GLY A 116 25.33 -11.22 -3.80
N ILE A 117 24.54 -11.81 -2.89
CA ILE A 117 25.01 -12.83 -1.94
C ILE A 117 25.38 -14.13 -2.67
N TYR A 118 24.56 -14.57 -3.62
CA TYR A 118 24.86 -15.76 -4.42
C TYR A 118 26.17 -15.60 -5.20
N TYR A 119 26.39 -14.45 -5.85
CA TYR A 119 27.65 -14.18 -6.55
C TYR A 119 28.83 -14.07 -5.57
N ALA A 120 28.70 -13.35 -4.46
CA ALA A 120 29.79 -13.16 -3.50
C ALA A 120 30.24 -14.48 -2.82
N ILE A 121 29.30 -15.41 -2.58
CA ILE A 121 29.61 -16.74 -2.04
C ILE A 121 30.17 -17.65 -3.16
N GLY A 122 29.59 -17.58 -4.36
CA GLY A 122 29.98 -18.44 -5.49
C GLY A 122 31.32 -18.09 -6.14
N THR A 123 31.83 -16.86 -5.98
CA THR A 123 33.18 -16.48 -6.44
C THR A 123 34.26 -16.73 -5.40
N ASN A 124 33.93 -17.33 -4.26
CA ASN A 124 34.85 -17.52 -3.15
C ASN A 124 35.18 -19.00 -3.00
N ASP A 125 36.29 -19.43 -3.62
CA ASP A 125 36.76 -20.82 -3.66
C ASP A 125 37.22 -21.36 -2.29
N GLN A 126 37.19 -20.53 -1.24
CA GLN A 126 37.63 -20.89 0.10
C GLN A 126 36.58 -21.64 0.93
N PHE A 127 35.32 -21.67 0.50
CA PHE A 127 34.24 -22.31 1.26
C PHE A 127 33.90 -23.68 0.71
N ASN A 128 33.84 -24.69 1.59
CA ASN A 128 33.28 -26.00 1.22
C ASN A 128 31.75 -25.89 1.03
N ASN A 129 31.15 -26.81 0.29
CA ASN A 129 29.71 -26.86 -0.03
C ASN A 129 28.81 -26.72 1.20
N THR A 130 29.20 -27.27 2.35
CA THR A 130 28.46 -27.13 3.61
C THR A 130 28.52 -25.71 4.18
N GLU A 131 29.66 -25.04 4.08
CA GLU A 131 29.83 -23.65 4.52
C GLU A 131 29.07 -22.70 3.59
N GLN A 132 29.15 -22.92 2.27
CA GLN A 132 28.36 -22.16 1.28
C GLN A 132 26.85 -22.27 1.55
N LEU A 133 26.36 -23.47 1.90
CA LEU A 133 24.96 -23.68 2.25
C LEU A 133 24.60 -22.97 3.57
N LEU A 134 25.46 -23.03 4.58
CA LEU A 134 25.23 -22.36 5.86
C LEU A 134 25.25 -20.83 5.72
N TYR A 135 26.22 -20.27 4.97
CA TYR A 135 26.31 -18.85 4.71
C TYR A 135 25.14 -18.36 3.86
N SER A 136 24.71 -19.11 2.84
CA SER A 136 23.54 -18.72 2.04
C SER A 136 22.26 -18.73 2.87
N LEU A 137 22.05 -19.71 3.76
CA LEU A 137 20.92 -19.72 4.68
C LEU A 137 20.98 -18.56 5.69
N GLY A 138 22.14 -18.34 6.32
CA GLY A 138 22.34 -17.24 7.28
C GLY A 138 22.17 -15.87 6.63
N ALA A 139 22.69 -15.71 5.42
CA ALA A 139 22.54 -14.52 4.60
C ALA A 139 21.09 -14.29 4.15
N SER A 140 20.34 -15.34 3.83
CA SER A 140 18.91 -15.27 3.49
C SER A 140 18.08 -14.79 4.68
N VAL A 141 18.32 -15.36 5.87
CA VAL A 141 17.65 -14.96 7.11
C VAL A 141 18.04 -13.53 7.50
N GLY A 142 19.34 -13.21 7.47
CA GLY A 142 19.86 -11.88 7.77
C GLY A 142 19.31 -10.81 6.82
N THR A 143 19.23 -11.11 5.52
CA THR A 143 18.64 -10.24 4.51
C THR A 143 17.16 -10.00 4.79
N SER A 144 16.41 -11.05 5.13
CA SER A 144 14.99 -10.93 5.45
C SER A 144 14.77 -10.05 6.68
N LEU A 145 15.61 -10.19 7.71
CA LEU A 145 15.58 -9.33 8.90
C LEU A 145 15.96 -7.88 8.58
N LEU A 146 17.00 -7.66 7.78
CA LEU A 146 17.42 -6.32 7.36
C LEU A 146 16.34 -5.62 6.51
N ILE A 147 15.72 -6.32 5.57
CA ILE A 147 14.62 -5.78 4.77
C ILE A 147 13.43 -5.42 5.67
N ASN A 148 13.06 -6.27 6.61
CA ASN A 148 11.99 -5.96 7.57
C ASN A 148 12.35 -4.76 8.47
N TRP A 149 13.62 -4.62 8.85
CA TRP A 149 14.09 -3.50 9.66
C TRP A 149 14.13 -2.18 8.88
N VAL A 150 14.62 -2.19 7.64
CA VAL A 150 14.66 -1.01 6.75
C VAL A 150 13.24 -0.62 6.33
N PHE A 151 12.42 -1.59 5.97
CA PHE A 151 11.03 -1.39 5.56
C PHE A 151 10.06 -1.77 6.68
N LYS A 152 10.21 -1.19 7.89
CA LYS A 152 9.31 -1.46 9.03
C LYS A 152 7.85 -1.43 8.59
N SER A 153 7.12 -2.53 8.78
CA SER A 153 5.71 -2.64 8.39
C SER A 153 4.76 -2.32 9.53
N ASP A 154 5.23 -2.15 10.76
CA ASP A 154 4.34 -1.97 11.92
C ASP A 154 3.47 -0.73 11.80
N ILE A 155 2.23 -0.83 12.32
CA ILE A 155 1.28 0.27 12.44
C ILE A 155 1.94 1.43 13.21
N LYS A 156 1.93 2.62 12.61
CA LYS A 156 2.59 3.80 13.18
C LYS A 156 1.66 4.59 14.10
N PHE A 157 0.38 4.72 13.73
CA PHE A 157 -0.59 5.54 14.44
C PHE A 157 -1.77 4.68 14.89
N LYS A 158 -2.20 4.83 16.15
CA LYS A 158 -3.35 4.12 16.71
C LYS A 158 -4.49 5.11 16.95
N MET A 159 -5.73 4.70 16.70
CA MET A 159 -6.90 5.57 16.95
C MET A 159 -7.07 5.92 18.43
N ALA A 160 -6.66 5.02 19.32
CA ALA A 160 -6.65 5.26 20.76
C ALA A 160 -5.81 6.47 21.19
N ASP A 161 -4.85 6.91 20.37
CA ASP A 161 -3.98 8.06 20.67
C ASP A 161 -4.62 9.42 20.28
N GLY A 162 -5.95 9.46 20.10
CA GLY A 162 -6.70 10.66 19.72
C GLY A 162 -6.76 10.93 18.21
N TRP A 163 -6.51 9.91 17.39
CA TRP A 163 -6.69 10.03 15.94
C TRP A 163 -8.14 9.74 15.57
N TYR A 164 -8.69 10.54 14.65
CA TYR A 164 -9.99 10.31 14.06
C TYR A 164 -9.94 10.42 12.53
N ILE A 165 -10.97 9.89 11.88
CA ILE A 165 -11.05 9.80 10.42
C ILE A 165 -12.13 10.78 9.92
N ARG A 166 -11.82 11.50 8.85
CA ARG A 166 -12.78 12.28 8.08
C ARG A 166 -12.66 11.95 6.60
N VAL A 167 -13.79 11.82 5.91
CA VAL A 167 -13.84 11.74 4.45
C VAL A 167 -14.13 13.14 3.91
N VAL A 168 -13.33 13.59 2.96
CA VAL A 168 -13.46 14.91 2.33
C VAL A 168 -13.62 14.69 0.83
N GLY A 169 -14.73 15.17 0.28
CA GLY A 169 -14.93 15.22 -1.17
C GLY A 169 -14.23 16.44 -1.75
N ARG A 170 -13.45 16.27 -2.82
CA ARG A 170 -12.98 17.41 -3.61
C ARG A 170 -14.02 17.71 -4.67
N SER A 171 -14.85 18.73 -4.43
CA SER A 171 -15.58 19.39 -5.51
C SER A 171 -14.55 20.18 -6.33
N TYR A 172 -14.41 19.83 -7.62
CA TYR A 172 -13.66 20.63 -8.58
C TYR A 172 -14.54 21.76 -9.11
#